data_AF-A0A7J3MYJ1-F1
#
_entry.id   AF-A0A7J3MYJ1-F1
#
_cell.length_a   1.000
_cell.length_b   1.000
_cell.length_c   1.000
_cell.angle_alpha   90.00
_cell.angle_beta   90.00
_cell.angle_gamma   90.00
#
_symmetry.space_group_name_H-M   'P 1'
#
loop_
_entity.id
_entity.type
_entity.pdbx_description
1 polymer ?
#
loop_
_entity_poly.entity_id
_entity_poly.type
_entity_poly.pdbx_seq_one_letter_code
_entity_poly.pdbx_strand_id
1 'polypeptide(L)'
;MSKSRRCIGIDTELAEELKNISKARGMSIVNYLRKLLEELIDLEKQGYYVPDLLHEKKIELVLSKLGFVYVPSEVVSETLKPEDVETIGEKIGKALIELDLDIEEIIERIAIKNDIAIVQRNSIILIPTVGVKEMIKYILIGIAKAAGIPVSTSGSTVMIRSKRY
;
A
#
# COMPACT_ATOMS: atom_id res chain seq x y z
N MET A 1 13.40 -23.16 15.16
CA MET A 1 14.32 -22.59 16.17
C MET A 1 13.60 -22.47 17.50
N SER A 2 14.21 -22.90 18.60
CA SER A 2 13.69 -22.68 19.95
C SER A 2 13.54 -21.17 20.20
N LYS A 3 12.32 -20.69 20.49
CA LYS A 3 12.06 -19.29 20.81
C LYS A 3 12.56 -18.99 22.22
N SER A 4 13.84 -18.63 22.34
CA SER A 4 14.42 -18.12 23.59
C SER A 4 13.87 -16.73 23.88
N ARG A 5 13.30 -16.52 25.07
CA ARG A 5 12.87 -15.20 25.54
C ARG A 5 14.06 -14.46 26.14
N ARG A 6 14.23 -13.20 25.76
CA ARG A 6 15.26 -12.29 26.29
C ARG A 6 14.58 -11.02 26.79
N CYS A 7 15.14 -10.42 27.84
CA CYS A 7 14.72 -9.12 28.34
C CYS A 7 15.48 -8.01 27.59
N ILE A 8 14.78 -6.96 27.21
CA ILE A 8 15.34 -5.75 26.60
C ILE A 8 14.99 -4.58 27.51
N GLY A 9 15.98 -3.78 27.88
CA GLY A 9 15.75 -2.55 28.64
C GLY A 9 15.22 -1.45 27.71
N ILE A 10 14.12 -0.83 28.11
CA ILE A 10 13.52 0.33 27.45
C ILE A 10 13.11 1.35 28.51
N ASP A 11 13.04 2.62 28.12
CA ASP A 11 12.55 3.67 29.00
C ASP A 11 11.09 3.39 29.43
N THR A 12 10.76 3.75 30.67
CA THR A 12 9.45 3.44 31.26
C THR A 12 8.32 4.20 30.56
N GLU A 13 8.55 5.45 30.16
CA GLU A 13 7.54 6.26 29.47
C GLU A 13 7.23 5.67 28.09
N LEU A 14 8.27 5.30 27.34
CA LEU A 14 8.13 4.63 26.04
C LEU A 14 7.43 3.28 26.17
N ALA A 15 7.73 2.51 27.21
CA ALA A 15 7.09 1.22 27.46
C ALA A 15 5.57 1.35 27.68
N GLU A 16 5.14 2.34 28.46
CA GLU A 16 3.73 2.59 28.71
C GLU A 16 3.02 3.16 27.47
N GLU A 17 3.67 4.01 26.67
CA GLU A 17 3.10 4.44 25.39
C GLU A 17 2.87 3.26 24.44
N LEU A 18 3.88 2.39 24.27
CA LEU A 18 3.78 1.20 23.41
C LEU A 18 2.68 0.26 23.87
N LYS A 19 2.49 0.10 25.19
CA LYS A 19 1.42 -0.69 25.80
C LYS A 19 0.04 -0.12 25.50
N ASN A 20 -0.12 1.21 25.58
CA ASN A 20 -1.37 1.88 25.24
C ASN A 20 -1.71 1.73 23.75
N ILE A 21 -0.72 1.90 22.87
CA ILE A 21 -0.86 1.71 21.43
C ILE A 21 -1.23 0.26 21.11
N SER A 22 -0.56 -0.73 21.72
CA SER A 22 -0.87 -2.14 21.47
C SER A 22 -2.28 -2.49 21.91
N LYS A 23 -2.72 -1.97 23.07
CA LYS A 23 -4.06 -2.19 23.62
C LYS A 23 -5.14 -1.59 22.72
N ALA A 24 -4.94 -0.37 22.21
CA ALA A 24 -5.85 0.28 21.28
C ALA A 24 -6.04 -0.52 19.98
N ARG A 25 -5.04 -1.35 19.61
CA ARG A 25 -5.08 -2.24 18.45
C ARG A 25 -5.56 -3.67 18.78
N GLY A 26 -6.00 -3.92 20.01
CA GLY A 26 -6.45 -5.26 20.44
C GLY A 26 -5.33 -6.30 20.55
N MET A 27 -4.07 -5.86 20.71
CA MET A 27 -2.89 -6.73 20.76
C MET A 27 -2.19 -6.67 22.11
N SER A 28 -1.53 -7.75 22.50
CA SER A 28 -0.57 -7.72 23.60
C SER A 28 0.70 -6.97 23.20
N ILE A 29 1.35 -6.32 24.17
CA ILE A 29 2.61 -5.58 23.92
C ILE A 29 3.68 -6.46 23.28
N VAL A 30 3.78 -7.73 23.72
CA VAL A 30 4.76 -8.69 23.19
C VAL A 30 4.51 -9.01 21.72
N ASN A 31 3.24 -9.20 21.32
CA ASN A 31 2.91 -9.49 19.93
C ASN A 31 3.06 -8.24 19.05
N TYR A 32 2.71 -7.07 19.59
CA TYR A 32 2.89 -5.79 18.90
C TYR A 32 4.38 -5.51 18.64
N LEU A 33 5.22 -5.63 19.67
CA LEU A 33 6.68 -5.46 19.54
C LEU A 33 7.31 -6.48 18.61
N ARG A 34 6.89 -7.75 18.69
CA ARG A 34 7.39 -8.78 17.76
C ARG A 34 7.11 -8.39 16.32
N LYS A 35 5.85 -8.06 16.00
CA LYS A 35 5.46 -7.66 14.64
C LYS A 35 6.22 -6.42 14.20
N LEU A 36 6.32 -5.40 15.06
CA LEU A 36 7.08 -4.19 14.76
C LEU A 36 8.54 -4.54 14.42
N LEU A 37 9.23 -5.29 15.27
CA LEU A 37 10.63 -5.66 15.06
C LEU A 37 10.84 -6.54 13.82
N GLU A 38 9.93 -7.46 13.53
CA GLU A 38 9.98 -8.28 12.30
C GLU A 38 9.96 -7.37 11.06
N GLU A 39 9.03 -6.43 10.98
CA GLU A 39 8.93 -5.47 9.86
C GLU A 39 10.16 -4.54 9.77
N LEU A 40 10.66 -4.03 10.92
CA LEU A 40 11.86 -3.18 10.93
C LEU A 40 13.09 -3.96 10.44
N ILE A 41 13.25 -5.22 10.86
CA ILE A 41 14.37 -6.07 10.43
C ILE A 41 14.30 -6.35 8.93
N ASP A 42 13.11 -6.61 8.40
CA ASP A 42 12.95 -6.90 6.98
C ASP A 42 13.26 -5.68 6.11
N LEU A 43 12.91 -4.47 6.56
CA LEU A 43 13.30 -3.21 5.90
C LEU A 43 14.82 -2.96 5.94
N GLU A 44 15.46 -3.18 7.09
CA GLU A 44 16.92 -3.06 7.22
C GLU A 44 17.66 -4.05 6.28
N LYS A 45 17.16 -5.29 6.16
CA LYS A 45 17.74 -6.28 5.24
C LYS A 45 17.61 -5.88 3.76
N GLN A 46 16.62 -5.07 3.42
CA GLN A 46 16.45 -4.51 2.07
C GLN A 46 17.36 -3.29 1.83
N GLY A 47 18.15 -2.87 2.83
CA GLY A 47 19.12 -1.78 2.72
C GLY A 47 18.58 -0.41 3.14
N TYR A 48 17.38 -0.35 3.73
CA TYR A 48 16.82 0.90 4.24
C TYR A 48 17.30 1.15 5.67
N TYR A 49 17.79 2.37 5.93
CA TYR A 49 17.96 2.83 7.31
C TYR A 49 16.59 3.23 7.87
N VAL A 50 16.06 2.39 8.73
CA VAL A 50 14.66 2.44 9.18
C VAL A 50 14.28 3.73 9.91
N PRO A 51 15.13 4.32 10.78
CA PRO A 51 14.81 5.60 11.42
C PRO A 51 14.55 6.73 10.40
N ASP A 52 15.35 6.82 9.34
CA ASP A 52 15.16 7.82 8.28
C ASP A 52 13.89 7.51 7.48
N LEU A 53 13.64 6.24 7.15
CA LEU A 53 12.41 5.83 6.47
C LEU A 53 11.15 6.19 7.27
N LEU A 54 11.18 6.02 8.60
CA LEU A 54 10.08 6.44 9.48
C LEU A 54 9.93 7.97 9.52
N HIS A 55 11.04 8.71 9.43
CA HIS A 55 11.02 10.17 9.36
C HIS A 55 10.39 10.64 8.03
N GLU A 56 10.84 10.09 6.91
CA GLU A 56 10.26 10.32 5.59
C GLU A 56 8.76 10.01 5.61
N LYS A 57 8.36 8.86 6.17
CA LYS A 57 6.95 8.48 6.24
C LYS A 57 6.09 9.46 7.02
N LYS A 58 6.61 10.08 8.08
CA LYS A 58 5.89 11.14 8.80
C LYS A 58 5.63 12.34 7.90
N ILE A 59 6.62 12.74 7.10
CA ILE A 59 6.47 13.82 6.11
C ILE A 59 5.42 13.43 5.06
N GLU A 60 5.50 12.21 4.52
CA GLU A 60 4.52 11.71 3.56
C GLU A 60 3.08 11.76 4.10
N LEU A 61 2.88 11.39 5.36
CA LEU A 61 1.56 11.40 6.00
C LEU A 61 0.99 12.83 6.15
N VAL A 62 1.85 13.82 6.35
CA VAL A 62 1.44 15.23 6.37
C VAL A 62 1.07 15.67 4.96
N LEU A 63 1.94 15.40 3.98
CA LEU A 63 1.71 15.75 2.58
C LEU A 63 0.43 15.10 2.04
N SER A 64 0.16 13.83 2.37
CA SER A 64 -1.05 13.15 1.92
C SER A 64 -2.33 13.80 2.46
N LYS A 65 -2.30 14.33 3.69
CA LYS A 65 -3.43 15.10 4.25
C LYS A 65 -3.64 16.43 3.53
N LEU A 66 -2.60 16.95 2.87
CA LEU A 66 -2.66 18.13 2.02
C LEU A 66 -2.98 17.80 0.56
N GLY A 67 -3.31 16.54 0.26
CA GLY A 67 -3.69 16.08 -1.08
C GLY A 67 -2.53 15.72 -2.01
N PHE A 68 -1.30 15.62 -1.50
CA PHE A 68 -0.17 15.14 -2.28
C PHE A 68 -0.25 13.63 -2.49
N VAL A 69 0.12 13.19 -3.68
CA VAL A 69 0.06 11.79 -4.08
C VAL A 69 1.33 11.38 -4.79
N TYR A 70 1.83 10.18 -4.50
CA TYR A 70 2.90 9.56 -5.26
C TYR A 70 2.36 8.97 -6.55
N VAL A 71 2.93 9.40 -7.67
CA VAL A 71 2.70 8.82 -8.98
C VAL A 71 4.05 8.51 -9.63
N PRO A 72 4.14 7.47 -10.49
CA PRO A 72 5.33 7.26 -11.29
C PRO A 72 5.66 8.53 -12.07
N SER A 73 6.93 8.93 -12.08
CA SER A 73 7.34 10.20 -12.68
C SER A 73 6.98 10.28 -14.17
N GLU A 74 6.94 9.14 -14.86
CA GLU A 74 6.53 9.03 -16.25
C GLU A 74 5.09 9.56 -16.45
N VAL A 75 4.22 9.38 -15.45
CA VAL A 75 2.79 9.68 -15.49
C VAL A 75 2.49 11.18 -15.32
N VAL A 76 3.48 11.99 -14.97
CA VAL A 76 3.32 13.44 -14.74
C VAL A 76 3.28 14.26 -16.05
N SER A 77 3.51 13.63 -17.21
CA SER A 77 3.45 14.32 -18.51
C SER A 77 2.02 14.62 -18.95
N GLU A 78 1.73 15.88 -19.30
CA GLU A 78 0.42 16.36 -19.77
C GLU A 78 -0.07 15.70 -21.08
N THR A 79 0.82 14.99 -21.79
CA THR A 79 0.53 14.39 -23.10
C THR A 79 0.15 12.91 -23.06
N LEU A 80 0.17 12.28 -21.89
CA LEU A 80 -0.09 10.85 -21.79
C LEU A 80 -1.57 10.53 -21.99
N LYS A 81 -1.83 9.55 -22.85
CA LYS A 81 -3.17 8.99 -23.00
C LYS A 81 -3.41 7.91 -21.94
N PRO A 82 -4.67 7.64 -21.58
CA PRO A 82 -5.03 6.55 -20.68
C PRO A 82 -4.36 5.20 -20.98
N GLU A 83 -4.24 4.87 -22.27
CA GLU A 83 -3.65 3.61 -22.73
C GLU A 83 -2.15 3.51 -22.42
N ASP A 84 -1.44 4.65 -22.49
CA ASP A 84 -0.01 4.71 -22.16
C ASP A 84 0.21 4.50 -20.65
N VAL A 85 -0.65 5.09 -19.82
CA VAL A 85 -0.63 4.96 -18.37
C VAL A 85 -1.00 3.54 -17.93
N GLU A 86 -1.97 2.92 -18.61
CA GLU A 86 -2.31 1.51 -18.40
C GLU A 86 -1.11 0.60 -18.70
N THR A 87 -0.37 0.87 -19.79
CA THR A 87 0.84 0.12 -20.15
C THR A 87 1.93 0.24 -19.08
N ILE A 88 2.08 1.41 -18.46
CA ILE A 88 2.97 1.59 -17.29
C ILE A 88 2.48 0.72 -16.13
N GLY A 89 1.17 0.73 -15.86
CA GLY A 89 0.53 -0.14 -14.87
C GLY A 89 0.80 -1.62 -15.11
N GLU A 90 0.74 -2.09 -16.35
CA GLU A 90 1.05 -3.49 -16.69
C GLU A 90 2.51 -3.86 -16.40
N LYS A 91 3.45 -2.96 -16.71
CA LYS A 91 4.88 -3.18 -16.38
C LYS A 91 5.09 -3.26 -14.88
N ILE A 92 4.45 -2.38 -14.12
CA ILE A 92 4.47 -2.42 -12.65
C ILE A 92 3.88 -3.76 -12.16
N GLY A 93 2.72 -4.15 -12.68
CA GLY A 93 2.06 -5.40 -12.30
C GLY A 93 2.95 -6.63 -12.53
N LYS A 94 3.64 -6.73 -13.67
CA LYS A 94 4.60 -7.80 -13.95
C LYS A 94 5.74 -7.83 -12.92
N ALA A 95 6.33 -6.68 -12.62
CA ALA A 95 7.39 -6.58 -11.62
C ALA A 95 6.89 -7.00 -10.22
N LEU A 96 5.67 -6.62 -9.83
CA LEU A 96 5.09 -7.02 -8.54
C LEU A 96 4.86 -8.55 -8.45
N ILE A 97 4.45 -9.19 -9.56
CA ILE A 97 4.30 -10.65 -9.64
C ILE A 97 5.66 -11.35 -9.49
N GLU A 98 6.70 -10.82 -10.14
CA GLU A 98 8.07 -11.35 -10.03
C GLU A 98 8.62 -11.25 -8.60
N LEU A 99 8.15 -10.26 -7.83
CA LEU A 99 8.51 -10.07 -6.42
C LEU A 99 7.65 -10.88 -5.45
N ASP A 100 6.74 -11.75 -5.95
CA ASP A 100 5.81 -12.55 -5.14
C ASP A 100 4.97 -11.71 -4.18
N LEU A 101 4.57 -10.52 -4.64
CA LEU A 101 3.75 -9.60 -3.86
C LEU A 101 2.26 -9.83 -4.12
N ASP A 102 1.47 -9.59 -3.09
CA ASP A 102 0.02 -9.69 -3.15
C ASP A 102 -0.60 -8.51 -3.90
N ILE A 103 -0.86 -8.74 -5.18
CA ILE A 103 -1.38 -7.73 -6.11
C ILE A 103 -2.74 -7.19 -5.68
N GLU A 104 -3.64 -8.04 -5.17
CA GLU A 104 -4.98 -7.62 -4.75
C GLU A 104 -4.89 -6.66 -3.56
N GLU A 105 -4.06 -6.99 -2.56
CA GLU A 105 -3.83 -6.10 -1.41
C GLU A 105 -3.16 -4.78 -1.84
N ILE A 106 -2.21 -4.82 -2.77
CA ILE A 106 -1.56 -3.60 -3.29
C ILE A 106 -2.58 -2.69 -3.97
N ILE A 107 -3.40 -3.24 -4.88
CA ILE A 107 -4.46 -2.48 -5.57
C ILE A 107 -5.40 -1.86 -4.54
N GLU A 108 -5.88 -2.65 -3.58
CA GLU A 108 -6.78 -2.19 -2.54
C GLU A 108 -6.16 -1.02 -1.74
N ARG A 109 -4.93 -1.19 -1.27
CA ARG A 109 -4.23 -0.17 -0.47
C ARG A 109 -4.01 1.12 -1.24
N ILE A 110 -3.56 1.05 -2.50
CA ILE A 110 -3.36 2.23 -3.34
C ILE A 110 -4.71 2.91 -3.61
N ALA A 111 -5.76 2.14 -3.88
CA ALA A 111 -7.05 2.71 -4.23
C ALA A 111 -7.74 3.38 -3.03
N ILE A 112 -7.68 2.77 -1.83
CA ILE A 112 -8.18 3.35 -0.59
C ILE A 112 -7.38 4.61 -0.22
N LYS A 113 -6.04 4.54 -0.26
CA LYS A 113 -5.17 5.67 0.13
C LYS A 113 -5.43 6.93 -0.70
N ASN A 114 -5.91 6.76 -1.94
CA ASN A 114 -6.18 7.85 -2.87
C ASN A 114 -7.66 8.25 -2.94
N ASP A 115 -8.53 7.67 -2.11
CA ASP A 115 -9.98 7.87 -2.13
C ASP A 115 -10.59 7.64 -3.52
N ILE A 116 -10.13 6.60 -4.23
CA ILE A 116 -10.61 6.26 -5.58
C ILE A 116 -11.35 4.93 -5.64
N ALA A 117 -11.61 4.28 -4.50
CA ALA A 117 -12.31 3.01 -4.47
C ALA A 117 -13.31 2.84 -3.33
N ILE A 118 -14.30 1.99 -3.62
CA ILE A 118 -15.18 1.36 -2.64
C ILE A 118 -14.85 -0.13 -2.67
N VAL A 119 -14.43 -0.67 -1.52
CA VAL A 119 -14.12 -2.10 -1.38
C VAL A 119 -15.36 -2.85 -0.94
N GLN A 120 -15.73 -3.87 -1.70
CA GLN A 120 -16.74 -4.86 -1.36
C GLN A 120 -16.08 -6.22 -1.19
N ARG A 121 -16.77 -7.18 -0.55
CA ARG A 121 -16.19 -8.49 -0.17
C ARG A 121 -15.41 -9.18 -1.29
N ASN A 122 -15.87 -9.07 -2.54
CA ASN A 122 -15.29 -9.78 -3.69
C ASN A 122 -14.93 -8.82 -4.84
N SER A 123 -14.93 -7.51 -4.62
CA SER A 123 -14.61 -6.54 -5.68
C SER A 123 -14.10 -5.21 -5.15
N ILE A 124 -13.22 -4.61 -5.92
CA ILE A 124 -12.76 -3.23 -5.74
C ILE A 124 -13.42 -2.41 -6.85
N ILE A 125 -14.30 -1.49 -6.45
CA ILE A 125 -15.01 -0.61 -7.38
C ILE A 125 -14.27 0.73 -7.41
N LEU A 126 -13.58 1.00 -8.52
CA LEU A 126 -12.95 2.28 -8.79
C LEU A 126 -14.00 3.28 -9.26
N ILE A 127 -14.16 4.36 -8.50
CA ILE A 127 -15.14 5.42 -8.80
C ILE A 127 -14.63 6.35 -9.91
N PRO A 128 -15.54 7.10 -10.58
CA PRO A 128 -15.13 8.10 -11.56
C PRO A 128 -14.25 9.19 -10.92
N THR A 129 -13.10 9.45 -11.53
CA THR A 129 -12.10 10.41 -11.07
C THR A 129 -11.57 11.22 -12.24
N VAL A 130 -10.93 12.36 -11.96
CA VAL A 130 -10.29 13.24 -12.95
C VAL A 130 -8.86 13.58 -12.54
N GLY A 131 -8.05 14.04 -13.51
CA GLY A 131 -6.67 14.49 -13.26
C GLY A 131 -5.75 13.37 -12.77
N VAL A 132 -4.92 13.65 -11.77
CA VAL A 132 -3.93 12.67 -11.25
C VAL A 132 -4.60 11.39 -10.72
N LYS A 133 -5.77 11.51 -10.07
CA LYS A 133 -6.53 10.36 -9.56
C LYS A 133 -7.05 9.46 -10.69
N GLU A 134 -7.31 10.03 -11.86
CA GLU A 134 -7.66 9.26 -13.05
C GLU A 134 -6.46 8.49 -13.60
N MET A 135 -5.27 9.10 -13.60
CA MET A 135 -4.06 8.40 -13.98
C MET A 135 -3.77 7.20 -13.05
N ILE A 136 -3.94 7.39 -11.74
CA ILE A 136 -3.79 6.29 -10.76
C ILE A 136 -4.80 5.17 -11.05
N LYS A 137 -6.06 5.52 -11.38
CA LYS A 137 -7.07 4.53 -11.79
C LYS A 137 -6.58 3.70 -12.98
N TYR A 138 -6.00 4.31 -14.01
CA TYR A 138 -5.45 3.57 -15.17
C TYR A 138 -4.23 2.72 -14.82
N ILE A 139 -3.35 3.18 -13.92
CA ILE A 139 -2.26 2.36 -13.38
C ILE A 139 -2.81 1.10 -12.72
N LEU A 140 -3.82 1.23 -11.85
CA LEU A 140 -4.44 0.10 -11.16
C LEU A 140 -5.10 -0.90 -12.11
N ILE A 141 -5.71 -0.41 -13.19
CA ILE A 141 -6.28 -1.25 -14.26
C ILE A 141 -5.16 -2.06 -14.93
N GLY A 142 -4.05 -1.42 -15.28
CA GLY A 142 -2.89 -2.09 -15.88
C GLY A 142 -2.29 -3.16 -14.95
N ILE A 143 -2.12 -2.84 -13.67
CA ILE A 143 -1.64 -3.80 -12.65
C ILE A 143 -2.58 -5.01 -12.58
N ALA A 144 -3.89 -4.78 -12.51
CA ALA A 144 -4.89 -5.85 -12.43
C ALA A 144 -4.86 -6.75 -13.68
N LYS A 145 -4.77 -6.15 -14.88
CA LYS A 145 -4.68 -6.86 -16.16
C LYS A 145 -3.43 -7.75 -16.22
N ALA A 146 -2.27 -7.22 -15.80
CA ALA A 146 -1.02 -7.99 -15.76
C ALA A 146 -1.10 -9.22 -14.84
N ALA A 147 -1.82 -9.11 -13.73
CA ALA A 147 -2.06 -10.22 -12.80
C ALA A 147 -3.20 -11.17 -13.23
N GLY A 148 -3.83 -10.95 -14.39
CA GLY A 148 -4.96 -11.75 -14.85
C GLY A 148 -6.20 -11.62 -13.96
N ILE A 149 -6.32 -10.51 -13.23
CA ILE A 149 -7.47 -10.20 -12.39
C ILE A 149 -8.58 -9.63 -13.30
N PRO A 150 -9.81 -10.17 -13.27
CA PRO A 150 -10.87 -9.70 -14.14
C PRO A 150 -11.24 -8.23 -13.87
N VAL A 151 -11.12 -7.40 -14.91
CA VAL A 151 -11.53 -5.98 -14.90
C VAL A 151 -12.75 -5.82 -15.80
N SER A 152 -13.78 -5.13 -15.30
CA SER A 152 -15.00 -4.82 -16.04
C SER A 152 -15.32 -3.33 -15.93
N THR A 153 -15.70 -2.72 -17.05
CA THR A 153 -16.02 -1.29 -17.13
C THR A 153 -17.51 -1.11 -17.31
N SER A 154 -18.13 -0.25 -16.51
CA SER A 154 -19.53 0.13 -16.64
C SER A 154 -19.64 1.65 -16.59
N GLY A 155 -19.75 2.28 -17.75
CA GLY A 155 -19.65 3.74 -17.89
C GLY A 155 -18.27 4.24 -17.46
N SER A 156 -18.23 5.18 -16.52
CA SER A 156 -17.00 5.74 -15.94
C SER A 156 -16.49 4.99 -14.70
N THR A 157 -17.22 3.97 -14.25
CA THR A 157 -16.87 3.13 -13.10
C THR A 157 -16.14 1.88 -13.59
N VAL A 158 -15.10 1.47 -12.87
CA VAL A 158 -14.35 0.24 -13.17
C VAL A 158 -14.41 -0.70 -11.97
N MET A 159 -14.73 -1.97 -12.21
CA MET A 159 -14.79 -3.00 -11.19
C MET A 159 -13.69 -4.02 -11.43
N ILE A 160 -12.84 -4.20 -10.42
CA ILE A 160 -11.80 -5.25 -10.35
C ILE A 160 -12.33 -6.36 -9.44
N ARG A 161 -12.46 -7.59 -9.95
CA ARG A 161 -12.98 -8.72 -9.17
C ARG A 161 -11.86 -9.37 -8.37
N SER A 162 -12.00 -9.37 -7.05
CA SER A 162 -11.08 -10.04 -6.13
C SER A 162 -11.34 -11.55 -6.13
N LYS A 163 -10.28 -12.37 -6.14
CA LYS A 163 -10.37 -13.82 -5.94
C LYS A 163 -10.32 -14.21 -4.47
N ARG A 164 -9.99 -13.28 -3.57
CA ARG A 164 -10.10 -13.54 -2.13
C ARG A 164 -11.57 -13.75 -1.75
N TYR A 165 -11.81 -14.88 -1.09
CA TYR A 165 -13.07 -15.43 -0.56
C TYR A 165 -13.86 -16.34 -1.50
#